data_AF-A0A957UPA2-F1
#
_entry.id   AF-A0A957UPA2-F1
#
_cell.length_a   1.000
_cell.length_b   1.000
_cell.length_c   1.000
_cell.angle_alpha   90.00
_cell.angle_beta   90.00
_cell.angle_gamma   90.00
#
_symmetry.space_group_name_H-M   'P 1'
#
loop_
_entity.id
_entity.type
_entity.pdbx_description
1 polymer ?
#
loop_
_entity_poly.entity_id
_entity_poly.type
_entity_poly.pdbx_seq_one_letter_code
_entity_poly.pdbx_strand_id
1 'polypeptide(L)'
;VQENGQTRWVEYAEVNHCCQNFPKVAPHLVARGQLVVGKVGQATTQLMRSQHLVDLACELMADDPYYFLCPPGQCQFDDECDEARAYAK
;
A
#
# COMPACT_ATOMS: atom_id res chain seq x y z
N VAL A 1 -13.51 -20.21 -5.49
CA VAL A 1 -12.67 -21.43 -5.43
C VAL A 1 -13.35 -22.60 -6.14
N GLN A 2 -12.61 -23.62 -6.56
CA GLN A 2 -13.18 -24.86 -7.13
C GLN A 2 -13.38 -25.89 -6.02
N GLU A 3 -14.61 -26.35 -5.84
CA GLU A 3 -14.94 -27.44 -4.92
C GLU A 3 -15.83 -28.45 -5.63
N ASN A 4 -15.39 -29.71 -5.67
CA ASN A 4 -16.11 -30.80 -6.35
C ASN A 4 -16.52 -30.50 -7.79
N GLY A 5 -15.66 -29.80 -8.55
CA GLY A 5 -15.92 -29.42 -9.94
C GLY A 5 -16.93 -28.27 -10.11
N GLN A 6 -17.29 -27.58 -9.02
CA GLN A 6 -18.15 -26.40 -9.05
C GLN A 6 -17.37 -25.15 -8.60
N THR A 7 -17.61 -24.04 -9.30
CA THR A 7 -17.12 -22.72 -8.91
C THR A 7 -17.99 -22.17 -7.78
N ARG A 8 -17.40 -21.90 -6.61
CA ARG A 8 -18.04 -21.13 -5.55
C ARG A 8 -17.43 -19.75 -5.38
N TRP A 9 -18.29 -18.75 -5.14
CA TRP A 9 -17.89 -17.44 -4.65
C TRP A 9 -17.52 -17.52 -3.18
N VAL A 10 -16.45 -16.81 -2.81
CA VAL A 10 -15.98 -16.72 -1.43
C VAL A 10 -15.75 -15.26 -1.13
N GLU A 11 -16.55 -14.74 -0.21
CA GLU A 11 -16.35 -13.40 0.34
C GLU A 11 -15.25 -13.45 1.39
N TYR A 12 -14.39 -12.45 1.39
CA TYR A 12 -13.33 -12.29 2.39
C TYR A 12 -13.06 -10.80 2.60
N ALA A 13 -12.49 -10.48 3.75
CA ALA A 13 -12.06 -9.14 4.07
C ALA A 13 -10.68 -8.86 3.48
N GLU A 14 -10.53 -7.73 2.80
CA GLU A 14 -9.26 -7.27 2.24
C GLU A 14 -8.94 -5.88 2.75
N VAL A 15 -7.67 -5.66 3.10
CA VAL A 15 -7.15 -4.32 3.34
C VAL A 15 -6.90 -3.68 1.98
N ASN A 16 -7.94 -3.13 1.38
CA ASN A 16 -7.90 -2.47 0.08
C ASN A 16 -8.30 -1.00 0.18
N HIS A 17 -7.65 -0.15 -0.62
CA HIS A 17 -7.92 1.28 -0.76
C HIS A 17 -7.22 1.80 -2.03
N CYS A 18 -7.35 3.08 -2.36
CA CYS A 18 -6.89 3.63 -3.65
C CYS A 18 -5.37 3.61 -3.93
N CYS A 19 -4.55 3.17 -2.96
CA CYS A 19 -3.09 3.04 -3.06
C CYS A 19 -2.29 4.33 -3.40
N GLN A 20 -2.93 5.49 -3.59
CA GLN A 20 -2.29 6.74 -4.04
C GLN A 20 -1.20 7.25 -3.09
N ASN A 21 -1.27 6.90 -1.81
CA ASN A 21 -0.31 7.30 -0.80
C ASN A 21 0.86 6.32 -0.64
N PHE A 22 0.90 5.18 -1.33
CA PHE A 22 2.04 4.25 -1.27
C PHE A 22 3.38 4.93 -1.65
N PRO A 23 3.45 5.82 -2.65
CA PRO A 23 4.69 6.53 -2.98
C PRO A 23 5.25 7.42 -1.84
N LYS A 24 4.47 7.73 -0.79
CA LYS A 24 4.94 8.50 0.37
C LYS A 24 6.09 7.82 1.13
N VAL A 25 6.33 6.53 0.94
CA VAL A 25 7.46 5.81 1.57
C VAL A 25 8.80 6.14 0.91
N ALA A 26 8.79 6.54 -0.38
CA ALA A 26 10.02 6.68 -1.16
C ALA A 26 11.00 7.71 -0.57
N PRO A 27 10.57 8.93 -0.14
CA PRO A 27 11.48 9.89 0.50
C PRO A 27 12.17 9.35 1.75
N HIS A 28 11.46 8.55 2.56
CA HIS A 28 12.03 7.92 3.76
C HIS A 28 13.11 6.89 3.40
N LEU A 29 12.86 6.05 2.41
CA LEU A 29 13.85 5.07 1.95
C LEU A 29 15.07 5.74 1.32
N VAL A 30 14.91 6.86 0.60
CA VAL A 30 16.03 7.65 0.09
C VAL A 30 16.86 8.20 1.24
N ALA A 31 16.23 8.80 2.25
CA ALA A 31 16.93 9.37 3.40
C ALA A 31 17.72 8.32 4.21
N ARG A 32 17.25 7.07 4.22
CA ARG A 32 17.92 5.94 4.88
C ARG A 32 18.98 5.25 4.01
N GLY A 33 19.16 5.68 2.75
CA GLY A 33 20.03 4.99 1.80
C GLY A 33 19.54 3.58 1.43
N GLN A 34 18.24 3.31 1.58
CA GLN A 34 17.61 2.01 1.39
C GLN A 34 16.89 1.88 0.04
N LEU A 35 16.80 2.97 -0.73
CA LEU A 35 16.27 3.01 -2.09
C LEU A 35 17.34 3.50 -3.06
N VAL A 36 17.59 2.71 -4.10
CA VAL A 36 18.42 3.09 -5.24
C VAL A 36 17.51 3.43 -6.41
N VAL A 37 17.70 4.60 -7.01
CA VAL A 37 16.97 5.06 -8.20
C VAL A 37 17.93 5.10 -9.38
N GLY A 38 17.51 4.55 -10.52
CA GLY A 38 18.33 4.51 -11.73
C GLY A 38 17.52 4.27 -13.00
N LYS A 39 18.23 3.98 -14.10
CA LYS A 39 17.63 3.61 -15.38
C LYS A 39 17.87 2.15 -15.69
N VAL A 40 16.82 1.44 -16.13
CA VAL A 40 16.93 0.13 -16.78
C VAL A 40 16.29 0.25 -18.15
N GLY A 41 17.10 0.22 -19.21
CA GLY A 41 16.67 0.69 -20.53
C GLY A 41 16.24 2.15 -20.45
N GLN A 42 15.01 2.46 -20.85
CA GLN A 42 14.44 3.81 -20.78
C GLN A 42 13.64 4.07 -19.48
N ALA A 43 13.30 3.02 -18.74
CA ALA A 43 12.46 3.11 -17.55
C ALA A 43 13.24 3.71 -16.37
N THR A 44 12.59 4.60 -15.61
CA THR A 44 13.05 4.99 -14.28
C THR A 44 12.70 3.86 -13.31
N THR A 45 13.71 3.29 -12.69
CA THR A 45 13.59 2.08 -11.87
C THR A 45 14.00 2.36 -10.44
N GLN A 46 13.30 1.71 -9.52
CA GLN A 46 13.54 1.73 -8.09
C GLN A 46 13.95 0.32 -7.64
N LEU A 47 15.06 0.22 -6.91
CA LEU A 47 15.52 -1.03 -6.30
C LEU A 47 15.65 -0.84 -4.79
N MET A 48 15.01 -1.73 -4.04
CA MET A 48 15.02 -1.76 -2.58
C MET A 48 14.93 -3.21 -2.09
N ARG A 49 15.37 -3.46 -0.85
CA ARG A 49 15.14 -4.77 -0.21
C ARG A 49 13.72 -4.83 0.32
N SER A 50 13.03 -5.96 0.11
CA SER A 50 11.67 -6.18 0.62
C SER A 50 11.58 -5.91 2.13
N GLN A 51 12.53 -6.45 2.91
CA GLN A 51 12.60 -6.25 4.36
C GLN A 51 12.61 -4.77 4.76
N HIS A 52 13.42 -3.93 4.09
CA HIS A 52 13.47 -2.50 4.39
C HIS A 52 12.15 -1.78 4.14
N LEU A 53 11.45 -2.15 3.07
CA LEU A 53 10.15 -1.56 2.76
C LEU A 53 9.10 -1.97 3.80
N VAL A 54 9.08 -3.25 4.17
CA VAL A 54 8.15 -3.78 5.17
C VAL A 54 8.43 -3.16 6.55
N ASP A 55 9.67 -3.13 7.00
CA ASP A 55 10.06 -2.55 8.30
C ASP A 55 9.66 -1.07 8.37
N LEU A 56 9.98 -0.29 7.33
CA LEU A 56 9.56 1.12 7.25
C LEU A 56 8.05 1.28 7.26
N ALA A 57 7.31 0.47 6.49
CA ALA A 57 5.85 0.56 6.44
C ALA A 57 5.24 0.24 7.81
N CYS A 58 5.75 -0.77 8.51
CA CYS A 58 5.34 -1.10 9.88
C CYS A 58 5.64 0.05 10.86
N GLU A 59 6.82 0.67 10.78
CA GLU A 59 7.15 1.83 11.62
C GLU A 59 6.19 3.01 11.40
N LEU A 60 5.91 3.35 10.13
CA LEU A 60 4.99 4.44 9.78
C LEU A 60 3.55 4.15 10.25
N MET A 61 3.09 2.90 10.08
CA MET A 61 1.75 2.49 10.52
C MET A 61 1.62 2.31 12.04
N ALA A 62 2.73 2.09 12.75
CA ALA A 62 2.73 2.06 14.21
C ALA A 62 2.51 3.46 14.81
N ASP A 63 3.00 4.51 14.14
CA ASP A 63 2.77 5.91 14.51
C ASP A 63 1.39 6.40 14.05
N ASP A 64 1.01 6.12 12.81
CA ASP A 64 -0.30 6.43 12.23
C ASP A 64 -0.86 5.21 11.46
N PRO A 65 -1.80 4.44 12.05
CA PRO A 65 -2.42 3.30 11.36
C PRO A 65 -3.12 3.65 10.05
N TYR A 66 -3.43 4.93 9.81
CA TYR A 66 -4.08 5.42 8.61
C TYR A 66 -3.12 6.11 7.62
N TYR A 67 -1.80 5.99 7.81
CA TYR A 67 -0.77 6.68 7.02
C TYR A 67 -0.96 6.54 5.50
N PHE A 68 -1.43 5.36 5.04
CA PHE A 68 -1.65 5.07 3.63
C PHE A 68 -3.05 5.45 3.10
N LEU A 69 -3.98 5.84 3.96
CA LEU A 69 -5.30 6.29 3.54
C LEU A 69 -5.27 7.78 3.16
N CYS A 70 -6.14 8.18 2.23
CA CYS A 70 -6.41 9.60 2.03
C CYS A 70 -7.05 10.22 3.29
N PRO A 71 -6.88 11.53 3.51
CA PRO A 71 -7.67 12.24 4.52
C PRO A 71 -9.17 12.01 4.26
N PRO A 72 -10.02 12.00 5.32
CA PRO A 72 -11.44 11.74 5.17
C PRO A 72 -12.11 12.66 4.15
N GLY A 73 -12.90 12.09 3.24
CA GLY A 73 -13.61 12.82 2.19
C GLY A 73 -12.72 13.45 1.11
N GLN A 74 -11.44 13.07 1.03
CA GLN A 74 -10.47 13.64 0.08
C GLN A 74 -9.88 12.59 -0.88
N CYS A 75 -10.47 11.39 -0.94
CA CYS A 75 -10.07 10.39 -1.93
C CYS A 75 -10.50 10.84 -3.34
N GLN A 76 -9.60 10.70 -4.31
CA GLN A 76 -9.87 11.05 -5.71
C GLN A 76 -10.53 9.91 -6.49
N PHE A 77 -10.50 8.69 -5.95
CA PHE A 77 -10.99 7.46 -6.56
C PHE A 77 -12.10 6.90 -5.66
N ASP A 78 -13.27 7.55 -5.72
CA ASP A 78 -14.45 7.23 -4.91
C ASP A 78 -14.15 7.15 -3.39
N ASP A 79 -15.04 6.51 -2.64
CA ASP A 79 -14.98 6.45 -1.17
C ASP A 79 -14.06 5.33 -0.65
N GLU A 80 -13.20 4.71 -1.48
CA GLU A 80 -12.39 3.54 -1.12
C GLU A 80 -11.57 3.72 0.17
N CYS A 81 -10.96 4.90 0.36
CA CYS A 81 -10.20 5.18 1.58
C CYS A 81 -11.08 5.38 2.82
N ASP A 82 -12.31 5.88 2.64
CA ASP A 82 -13.25 6.08 3.73
C ASP A 82 -13.93 4.76 4.12
N GLU A 83 -14.21 3.89 3.14
CA GLU A 83 -14.65 2.51 3.37
C GLU A 83 -13.60 1.71 4.14
N ALA A 84 -12.33 1.77 3.72
CA ALA A 84 -11.22 1.13 4.42
C ALA A 84 -11.07 1.65 5.87
N ARG A 85 -11.27 2.95 6.08
CA ARG A 85 -11.23 3.58 7.41
C ARG A 85 -12.38 3.09 8.30
N ALA A 86 -13.56 2.87 7.73
CA ALA A 86 -14.71 2.34 8.47
C ALA A 86 -14.50 0.87 8.88
N TYR A 87 -13.77 0.09 8.07
CA TYR A 87 -13.47 -1.31 8.33
C TYR A 87 -12.41 -1.53 9.43
N ALA A 88 -11.53 -0.55 9.66
CA ALA A 88 -10.43 -0.64 10.63
C ALA A 88 -10.83 -0.44 12.11
N LYS A 89 -12.13 -0.43 12.43
CA LYS A 89 -12.67 -0.29 13.79
C LYS A 89 -13.08 -1.64 14.36
#